data_AF-A0A5J9USU7-F1
#
_entry.id   AF-A0A5J9USU7-F1
#
_cell.length_a   1.000
_cell.length_b   1.000
_cell.length_c   1.000
_cell.angle_alpha   90.00
_cell.angle_beta   90.00
_cell.angle_gamma   90.00
#
_symmetry.space_group_name_H-M   'P 1'
#
loop_
_entity.id
_entity.type
_entity.pdbx_description
1 polymer ?
#
loop_
_entity_poly.entity_id
_entity_poly.type
_entity_poly.pdbx_seq_one_letter_code
_entity_poly.pdbx_strand_id
1 'polypeptide(L)'
;MSQMRMGETLAPWRTGWLEGCGIHRVYVQDFFRVEPEWRDRAVRRAYNAGPKLITDMHYEARVKAVRTYYAKKLGRKMEKKEARTIWLTAAQYMQDYFVKRWCDPEWQKTHEACQVRRLKMPGPAHHQGNRTIDDYAARWSRAHGGQPCPPLKAWAMAHKGKATSPEVDYNPEDPPEAYSNATVHSRLSQYTEMAREVHGCWR
;
A
#
# COMPACT_ATOMS: atom_id res chain seq x y z
N MET A 1 2.54 -42.23 -30.59
CA MET A 1 2.78 -42.17 -29.13
C MET A 1 2.00 -40.99 -28.57
N SER A 2 1.36 -41.23 -27.43
CA SER A 2 0.09 -40.64 -27.00
C SER A 2 0.20 -39.20 -26.49
N GLN A 3 -0.71 -38.33 -26.96
CA GLN A 3 -1.06 -37.09 -26.26
C GLN A 3 -1.93 -37.47 -25.06
N MET A 4 -1.44 -37.24 -23.84
CA MET A 4 -2.28 -37.35 -22.64
C MET A 4 -2.97 -36.00 -22.40
N ARG A 5 -4.22 -35.88 -22.87
CA ARG A 5 -5.15 -34.85 -22.41
C ARG A 5 -5.59 -35.24 -21.00
N MET A 6 -5.23 -34.44 -20.00
CA MET A 6 -5.89 -34.48 -18.70
C MET A 6 -7.11 -33.55 -18.76
N GLY A 7 -8.27 -34.11 -19.09
CA GLY A 7 -9.58 -33.51 -18.77
C GLY A 7 -9.72 -33.44 -17.25
N GLU A 8 -10.04 -32.25 -16.71
CA GLU A 8 -11.39 -31.88 -16.28
C GLU A 8 -11.78 -32.39 -14.88
N THR A 9 -11.72 -31.47 -13.92
CA THR A 9 -12.74 -31.30 -12.88
C THR A 9 -12.65 -29.86 -12.37
N LEU A 10 -12.95 -28.90 -13.26
CA LEU A 10 -13.20 -27.52 -12.83
C LEU A 10 -14.68 -27.41 -12.45
N ALA A 11 -14.93 -27.20 -11.16
CA ALA A 11 -16.26 -27.16 -10.59
C ALA A 11 -17.20 -26.11 -11.26
N PRO A 12 -18.53 -26.35 -11.26
CA PRO A 12 -19.52 -25.66 -12.12
C PRO A 12 -19.75 -24.17 -11.84
N TRP A 13 -19.09 -23.57 -10.84
CA TRP A 13 -19.29 -22.17 -10.45
C TRP A 13 -18.49 -21.17 -11.30
N ARG A 14 -17.80 -21.61 -12.35
CA ARG A 14 -16.87 -20.80 -13.15
C ARG A 14 -17.46 -20.05 -14.36
N THR A 15 -18.72 -20.23 -14.73
CA THR A 15 -19.21 -19.72 -16.03
C THR A 15 -20.45 -18.82 -16.00
N GLY A 16 -21.12 -18.63 -14.86
CA GLY A 16 -22.46 -18.01 -14.85
C GLY A 16 -22.56 -16.47 -14.73
N TRP A 17 -21.52 -15.75 -14.27
CA TRP A 17 -21.73 -14.38 -13.74
C TRP A 17 -20.81 -13.28 -14.30
N LEU A 18 -20.15 -13.52 -15.44
CA LEU A 18 -19.09 -12.63 -15.96
C LEU A 18 -19.50 -11.67 -17.09
N GLU A 19 -20.74 -11.71 -17.58
CA GLU A 19 -21.13 -10.90 -18.76
C GLU A 19 -21.66 -9.50 -18.41
N GLY A 20 -22.21 -9.28 -17.21
CA GLY A 20 -22.84 -7.99 -16.84
C GLY A 20 -21.96 -7.00 -16.07
N CYS A 21 -20.82 -7.47 -15.55
CA CYS A 21 -19.86 -6.69 -14.79
C CYS A 21 -18.54 -6.84 -15.51
N GLY A 22 -18.12 -5.85 -16.32
CA GLY A 22 -16.79 -5.81 -16.97
C GLY A 22 -15.62 -5.81 -15.98
N ILE A 23 -15.49 -6.88 -15.20
CA ILE A 23 -14.41 -7.23 -14.30
C ILE A 23 -13.72 -8.36 -15.05
N HIS A 24 -12.83 -7.98 -15.95
CA HIS A 24 -12.03 -8.94 -16.69
C HIS A 24 -11.27 -9.80 -15.68
N ARG A 25 -11.38 -11.11 -15.88
CA ARG A 25 -10.76 -12.22 -15.18
C ARG A 25 -9.26 -11.99 -14.89
N VAL A 26 -8.90 -11.29 -13.83
CA VAL A 26 -7.52 -11.26 -13.30
C VAL A 26 -7.38 -12.33 -12.22
N TYR A 27 -7.59 -13.59 -12.60
CA TYR A 27 -6.85 -14.65 -11.93
C TYR A 27 -5.40 -14.47 -12.37
N VAL A 28 -4.45 -14.50 -11.42
CA VAL A 28 -3.01 -14.41 -11.67
C VAL A 28 -2.68 -15.30 -12.86
N GLN A 29 -2.56 -14.64 -14.00
CA GLN A 29 -2.50 -15.28 -15.29
C GLN A 29 -1.02 -15.60 -15.47
N ASP A 30 -0.65 -16.89 -15.46
CA ASP A 30 0.71 -17.42 -15.68
C ASP A 30 1.19 -17.17 -17.13
N PHE A 31 0.99 -15.96 -17.66
CA PHE A 31 1.28 -15.62 -19.04
C PHE A 31 2.78 -15.38 -19.29
N PHE A 32 3.57 -15.19 -18.23
CA PHE A 32 5.01 -15.01 -18.34
C PHE A 32 5.75 -16.24 -17.83
N ARG A 33 6.36 -16.99 -18.77
CA ARG A 33 7.36 -18.00 -18.40
C ARG A 33 8.60 -17.26 -17.90
N VAL A 34 8.93 -17.47 -16.63
CA VAL A 34 10.15 -16.95 -16.01
C VAL A 34 11.25 -18.01 -16.14
N GLU A 35 12.46 -17.57 -16.47
CA GLU A 35 13.64 -18.45 -16.55
C GLU A 35 13.85 -19.21 -15.22
N PRO A 36 14.31 -20.47 -15.25
CA PRO A 36 14.37 -21.36 -14.07
C PRO A 36 14.99 -20.73 -12.83
N GLU A 37 16.08 -19.98 -12.98
CA GLU A 37 16.84 -19.35 -11.91
C GLU A 37 16.08 -18.20 -11.21
N TRP A 38 15.03 -17.65 -11.84
CA TRP A 38 14.21 -16.57 -11.27
C TRP A 38 12.84 -17.04 -10.79
N ARG A 39 12.47 -18.32 -11.00
CA ARG A 39 11.14 -18.86 -10.66
C ARG A 39 10.78 -18.64 -9.20
N ASP A 40 11.67 -18.96 -8.27
CA ASP A 40 11.40 -18.82 -6.83
C ASP A 40 11.16 -17.37 -6.42
N ARG A 41 11.89 -16.43 -7.02
CA ARG A 41 11.72 -14.99 -6.79
C ARG A 41 10.40 -14.49 -7.35
N ALA A 42 10.02 -14.93 -8.56
CA ALA A 42 8.74 -14.58 -9.18
C ALA A 42 7.55 -15.15 -8.41
N VAL A 43 7.63 -16.41 -7.99
CA VAL A 43 6.65 -17.08 -7.13
C VAL A 43 6.48 -16.29 -5.84
N ARG A 44 7.58 -15.99 -5.12
CA ARG A 44 7.53 -15.21 -3.89
C ARG A 44 6.87 -13.84 -4.09
N ARG A 45 7.15 -13.16 -5.20
CA ARG A 45 6.52 -11.88 -5.53
C ARG A 45 5.02 -12.02 -5.79
N ALA A 46 4.60 -13.06 -6.51
CA ALA A 46 3.20 -13.34 -6.79
C ALA A 46 2.43 -13.67 -5.49
N TYR A 47 3.00 -14.52 -4.62
CA TYR A 47 2.44 -14.84 -3.31
C TYR A 47 2.37 -13.62 -2.39
N ASN A 48 3.37 -12.72 -2.43
CA ASN A 48 3.36 -11.50 -1.63
C ASN A 48 2.32 -10.48 -2.14
N ALA A 49 2.12 -10.39 -3.46
CA ALA A 49 1.21 -9.41 -4.06
C ALA A 49 -0.26 -9.89 -4.11
N GLY A 50 -0.48 -11.19 -4.31
CA GLY A 50 -1.79 -11.81 -4.52
C GLY A 50 -2.84 -11.46 -3.46
N PRO A 51 -2.54 -11.62 -2.15
CA PRO A 51 -3.49 -11.27 -1.09
C PRO A 51 -3.95 -9.81 -1.15
N LYS A 52 -3.04 -8.88 -1.49
CA LYS A 52 -3.39 -7.46 -1.61
C LYS A 52 -4.31 -7.21 -2.80
N LEU A 53 -4.03 -7.84 -3.94
CA LEU A 53 -4.86 -7.71 -5.14
C LEU A 53 -6.28 -8.25 -4.91
N ILE A 54 -6.41 -9.38 -4.22
CA ILE A 54 -7.71 -9.97 -3.88
C ILE A 54 -8.50 -9.03 -2.96
N THR A 55 -7.85 -8.49 -1.92
CA THR A 55 -8.51 -7.56 -1.00
C THR A 55 -8.93 -6.25 -1.68
N ASP A 56 -8.12 -5.74 -2.61
CA ASP A 56 -8.46 -4.55 -3.42
C ASP A 56 -9.62 -4.82 -4.38
N MET A 57 -9.65 -6.00 -4.99
CA MET A 57 -10.77 -6.42 -5.84
C MET A 57 -12.09 -6.41 -5.05
N HIS A 58 -12.11 -6.96 -3.83
CA HIS A 58 -13.31 -6.97 -2.99
C HIS A 58 -13.74 -5.54 -2.60
N TYR A 59 -12.78 -4.68 -2.30
CA TYR A 59 -13.03 -3.28 -2.00
C TYR A 59 -13.65 -2.53 -3.18
N GLU A 60 -13.09 -2.68 -4.37
CA GLU A 60 -13.59 -2.05 -5.60
C GLU A 60 -14.97 -2.59 -6.01
N ALA A 61 -15.22 -3.88 -5.84
CA ALA A 61 -16.52 -4.50 -6.08
C ALA A 61 -17.61 -3.87 -5.19
N ARG A 62 -17.34 -3.68 -3.90
CA ARG A 62 -18.26 -3.01 -2.96
C ARG A 62 -18.58 -1.59 -3.41
N VAL A 63 -17.56 -0.79 -3.72
CA VAL A 63 -17.74 0.61 -4.14
C VAL A 63 -18.53 0.69 -5.46
N LYS A 64 -18.31 -0.26 -6.38
CA LYS A 64 -19.08 -0.37 -7.62
C LYS A 64 -20.54 -0.74 -7.35
N ALA A 65 -20.81 -1.66 -6.43
CA ALA A 65 -22.17 -2.04 -6.03
C ALA A 65 -22.94 -0.84 -5.47
N VAL A 66 -22.34 -0.05 -4.57
CA VAL A 66 -22.93 1.20 -4.05
C VAL A 66 -23.30 2.14 -5.20
N ARG A 67 -22.35 2.46 -6.08
CA ARG A 67 -22.61 3.37 -7.21
C ARG A 67 -23.70 2.85 -8.13
N THR A 68 -23.73 1.54 -8.37
CA THR A 68 -24.74 0.89 -9.22
C THR A 68 -26.12 0.96 -8.60
N TYR A 69 -26.25 0.72 -7.30
CA TYR A 69 -27.52 0.82 -6.58
C TYR A 69 -28.08 2.24 -6.67
N TYR A 70 -27.28 3.26 -6.32
CA TYR A 70 -27.74 4.65 -6.37
C TYR A 70 -28.08 5.11 -7.80
N ALA A 71 -27.27 4.71 -8.80
CA ALA A 71 -27.54 5.08 -10.18
C ALA A 71 -28.81 4.40 -10.73
N LYS A 72 -29.00 3.09 -10.49
CA LYS A 72 -30.10 2.31 -11.08
C LYS A 72 -31.40 2.39 -10.30
N LYS A 73 -31.35 2.40 -8.96
CA LYS A 73 -32.55 2.36 -8.10
C LYS A 73 -33.00 3.74 -7.65
N LEU A 74 -32.06 4.67 -7.43
CA LEU A 74 -32.36 6.03 -6.97
C LEU A 74 -32.19 7.09 -8.06
N GLY A 75 -31.75 6.70 -9.27
CA GLY A 75 -31.52 7.63 -10.39
C GLY A 75 -30.39 8.64 -10.16
N ARG A 76 -29.61 8.50 -9.08
CA ARG A 76 -28.59 9.46 -8.68
C ARG A 76 -27.20 8.94 -9.02
N LYS A 77 -26.50 9.65 -9.91
CA LYS A 77 -25.07 9.41 -10.15
C LYS A 77 -24.25 9.86 -8.95
N MET A 78 -23.29 9.03 -8.56
CA MET A 78 -22.46 9.27 -7.38
C MET A 78 -20.96 9.15 -7.72
N GLU A 79 -20.16 10.06 -7.18
CA GLU A 79 -18.71 10.03 -7.29
C GLU A 79 -18.13 8.83 -6.50
N LYS A 80 -16.96 8.35 -6.94
CA LYS A 80 -16.29 7.25 -6.25
C LYS A 80 -15.95 7.61 -4.79
N LYS A 81 -15.58 8.86 -4.50
CA LYS A 81 -15.24 9.31 -3.13
C LYS A 81 -16.42 9.18 -2.18
N GLU A 82 -17.60 9.66 -2.57
CA GLU A 82 -18.83 9.55 -1.78
C GLU A 82 -19.26 8.08 -1.59
N ALA A 83 -19.16 7.25 -2.64
CA ALA A 83 -19.51 5.84 -2.55
C ALA A 83 -18.63 5.02 -1.58
N ARG A 84 -17.41 5.50 -1.25
CA ARG A 84 -16.50 4.79 -0.34
C ARG A 84 -17.00 4.80 1.10
N THR A 85 -17.77 5.80 1.51
CA THR A 85 -18.22 5.98 2.89
C THR A 85 -19.61 5.42 3.16
N ILE A 86 -20.30 4.91 2.13
CA ILE A 86 -21.65 4.37 2.26
C ILE A 86 -21.60 2.85 2.42
N TRP A 87 -22.42 2.33 3.32
CA TRP A 87 -22.69 0.91 3.49
C TRP A 87 -24.15 0.62 3.15
N LEU A 88 -24.38 -0.23 2.14
CA LEU A 88 -25.72 -0.71 1.84
C LEU A 88 -26.13 -1.82 2.82
N THR A 89 -27.43 -2.04 2.96
CA THR A 89 -27.97 -3.20 3.67
C THR A 89 -27.83 -4.47 2.82
N ALA A 90 -27.95 -5.63 3.46
CA ALA A 90 -27.86 -6.92 2.76
C ALA A 90 -28.90 -7.05 1.63
N ALA A 91 -30.11 -6.54 1.86
CA ALA A 91 -31.17 -6.51 0.85
C ALA A 91 -30.82 -5.61 -0.35
N GLN A 92 -30.16 -4.48 -0.09
CA GLN A 92 -29.77 -3.53 -1.14
C GLN A 92 -28.61 -4.03 -1.99
N TYR A 93 -27.69 -4.83 -1.43
CA TYR A 93 -26.60 -5.44 -2.19
C TYR A 93 -27.01 -6.59 -3.13
N MET A 94 -28.30 -7.00 -3.16
CA MET A 94 -28.83 -8.01 -4.09
C MET A 94 -28.05 -9.34 -4.04
N GLN A 95 -28.15 -10.11 -2.94
CA GLN A 95 -27.60 -11.48 -2.77
C GLN A 95 -26.23 -11.79 -3.42
N ASP A 96 -25.31 -10.81 -3.48
CA ASP A 96 -23.94 -11.04 -3.91
C ASP A 96 -23.22 -11.95 -2.88
N TYR A 97 -22.31 -12.81 -3.34
CA TYR A 97 -21.55 -13.72 -2.50
C TYR A 97 -20.81 -12.98 -1.37
N PHE A 98 -20.39 -11.74 -1.64
CA PHE A 98 -19.67 -10.89 -0.68
C PHE A 98 -20.56 -10.15 0.31
N VAL A 99 -21.90 -10.18 0.18
CA VAL A 99 -22.82 -9.47 1.07
C VAL A 99 -22.64 -9.90 2.52
N LYS A 100 -22.48 -11.21 2.76
CA LYS A 100 -22.25 -11.73 4.10
C LYS A 100 -21.02 -11.10 4.75
N ARG A 101 -19.94 -10.92 3.99
CA ARG A 101 -18.71 -10.27 4.45
C ARG A 101 -18.88 -8.76 4.66
N TRP A 102 -19.53 -8.06 3.74
CA TRP A 102 -19.68 -6.60 3.84
C TRP A 102 -20.68 -6.16 4.90
N CYS A 103 -21.69 -6.99 5.20
CA CYS A 103 -22.70 -6.75 6.22
C CYS A 103 -22.37 -7.42 7.57
N ASP A 104 -21.22 -8.07 7.70
CA ASP A 104 -20.73 -8.62 8.97
C ASP A 104 -20.36 -7.46 9.93
N PRO A 105 -21.06 -7.33 11.09
CA PRO A 105 -20.81 -6.24 12.03
C PRO A 105 -19.40 -6.29 12.66
N GLU A 106 -18.84 -7.47 12.89
CA GLU A 106 -17.49 -7.59 13.45
C GLU A 106 -16.46 -7.14 12.42
N TRP A 107 -16.63 -7.57 11.17
CA TRP A 107 -15.77 -7.15 10.08
C TRP A 107 -15.83 -5.63 9.87
N GLN A 108 -17.02 -5.01 9.89
CA GLN A 108 -17.16 -3.55 9.78
C GLN A 108 -16.43 -2.81 10.91
N LYS A 109 -16.57 -3.25 12.17
CA LYS A 109 -15.84 -2.67 13.31
C LYS A 109 -14.33 -2.74 13.10
N THR A 110 -13.80 -3.87 12.64
CA THR A 110 -12.35 -3.99 12.36
C THR A 110 -11.91 -3.05 11.23
N HIS A 111 -12.72 -2.89 10.18
CA HIS A 111 -12.46 -1.99 9.07
C HIS A 111 -12.44 -0.52 9.52
N GLU A 112 -13.43 -0.09 10.29
CA GLU A 112 -13.52 1.26 10.85
C GLU A 112 -12.35 1.56 11.79
N ALA A 113 -11.99 0.63 12.68
CA ALA A 113 -10.81 0.76 13.53
C ALA A 113 -9.50 0.88 12.72
N CYS A 114 -9.37 0.16 11.60
CA CYS A 114 -8.26 0.33 10.66
C CYS A 114 -8.26 1.75 10.03
N GLN A 115 -9.42 2.25 9.62
CA GLN A 115 -9.55 3.58 9.04
C GLN A 115 -9.19 4.66 10.05
N VAL A 116 -9.71 4.59 11.27
CA VAL A 116 -9.38 5.53 12.36
C VAL A 116 -7.88 5.52 12.64
N ARG A 117 -7.25 4.35 12.73
CA ARG A 117 -5.78 4.25 12.90
C ARG A 117 -5.01 4.91 11.76
N ARG A 118 -5.43 4.74 10.51
CA ARG A 118 -4.81 5.40 9.35
C ARG A 118 -4.98 6.91 9.37
N LEU A 119 -6.17 7.39 9.75
CA LEU A 119 -6.44 8.84 9.88
C LEU A 119 -5.60 9.51 10.97
N LYS A 120 -5.27 8.77 12.05
CA LYS A 120 -4.37 9.22 13.11
C LYS A 120 -2.90 9.31 12.69
N MET A 121 -2.52 8.84 11.49
CA MET A 121 -1.18 9.01 10.93
C MET A 121 -1.21 10.00 9.74
N PRO A 122 -1.41 11.30 9.98
CA PRO A 122 -1.37 12.31 8.91
C PRO A 122 0.08 12.50 8.43
N GLY A 123 0.31 12.25 7.14
CA GLY A 123 1.58 12.56 6.47
C GLY A 123 2.40 11.33 6.04
N PRO A 124 3.39 11.52 5.16
CA PRO A 124 4.31 10.45 4.77
C PRO A 124 5.10 9.98 5.98
N ALA A 125 5.12 8.68 6.26
CA ALA A 125 5.98 8.11 7.30
C ALA A 125 7.47 8.42 7.04
N HIS A 126 7.83 8.57 5.77
CA HIS A 126 9.10 9.06 5.24
C HIS A 126 8.87 9.54 3.80
N HIS A 127 9.71 10.47 3.33
CA HIS A 127 9.69 11.04 1.98
C HIS A 127 10.52 10.24 0.95
N GLN A 128 11.11 9.11 1.35
CA GLN A 128 11.92 8.27 0.45
C GLN A 128 11.10 7.56 -0.65
N GLY A 129 9.82 7.28 -0.36
CA GLY A 129 8.98 6.42 -1.20
C GLY A 129 9.45 4.96 -1.18
N ASN A 130 9.29 4.24 -2.29
CA ASN A 130 9.72 2.84 -2.43
C ASN A 130 11.24 2.66 -2.65
N ARG A 131 12.06 3.63 -2.23
CA ARG A 131 13.51 3.60 -2.41
C ARG A 131 14.18 3.04 -1.17
N THR A 132 15.36 2.47 -1.34
CA THR A 132 16.26 2.20 -0.23
C THR A 132 16.81 3.53 0.33
N ILE A 133 17.39 3.48 1.53
CA ILE A 133 18.02 4.66 2.10
C ILE A 133 19.26 5.09 1.30
N ASP A 134 19.99 4.12 0.74
CA ASP A 134 21.16 4.39 -0.11
C ASP A 134 20.74 5.05 -1.43
N ASP A 135 19.64 4.61 -2.04
CA ASP A 135 19.08 5.24 -3.25
C ASP A 135 18.61 6.67 -2.94
N TYR A 136 18.05 6.90 -1.75
CA TYR A 136 17.70 8.24 -1.30
C TYR A 136 18.95 9.10 -1.15
N ALA A 137 19.99 8.59 -0.48
CA ALA A 137 21.26 9.29 -0.27
C ALA A 137 21.94 9.67 -1.58
N ALA A 138 22.02 8.74 -2.54
CA ALA A 138 22.58 9.00 -3.87
C ALA A 138 21.79 10.06 -4.63
N ARG A 139 20.45 10.02 -4.53
CA ARG A 139 19.59 11.02 -5.15
C ARG A 139 19.73 12.40 -4.52
N TRP A 140 19.82 12.46 -3.20
CA TRP A 140 20.04 13.70 -2.46
C TRP A 140 21.40 14.30 -2.84
N SER A 141 22.45 13.49 -2.82
CA SER A 141 23.82 13.89 -3.20
C SER A 141 23.83 14.51 -4.60
N ARG A 142 23.22 13.85 -5.59
CA ARG A 142 23.12 14.38 -6.96
C ARG A 142 22.37 15.72 -7.03
N ALA A 143 21.34 15.92 -6.22
CA ALA A 143 20.57 17.16 -6.20
C ALA A 143 21.30 18.31 -5.46
N HIS A 144 22.25 17.97 -4.58
CA HIS A 144 22.98 18.93 -3.73
C HIS A 144 24.47 18.99 -4.12
N GLY A 145 24.76 18.99 -5.43
CA GLY A 145 26.12 19.22 -5.94
C GLY A 145 27.13 18.12 -5.65
N GLY A 146 26.68 16.88 -5.41
CA GLY A 146 27.55 15.73 -5.13
C GLY A 146 28.03 15.65 -3.68
N GLN A 147 27.40 16.36 -2.75
CA GLN A 147 27.78 16.32 -1.35
C GLN A 147 27.66 14.89 -0.76
N PRO A 148 28.58 14.49 0.13
CA PRO A 148 28.52 13.19 0.77
C PRO A 148 27.29 13.10 1.68
N CYS A 149 26.58 11.98 1.61
CA CYS A 149 25.38 11.73 2.39
C CYS A 149 25.55 10.43 3.19
N PRO A 150 26.14 10.49 4.40
CA PRO A 150 26.31 9.31 5.24
C PRO A 150 24.96 8.73 5.69
N PRO A 151 24.89 7.46 6.11
CA PRO A 151 23.63 6.76 6.39
C PRO A 151 22.70 7.46 7.39
N LEU A 152 23.25 8.01 8.49
CA LEU A 152 22.46 8.74 9.49
C LEU A 152 21.83 10.00 8.88
N LYS A 153 22.62 10.77 8.13
CA LYS A 153 22.17 11.99 7.43
C LYS A 153 21.08 11.63 6.41
N ALA A 154 21.29 10.57 5.62
CA ALA A 154 20.29 10.07 4.68
C ALA A 154 18.97 9.71 5.38
N TRP A 155 19.06 9.00 6.51
CA TRP A 155 17.91 8.62 7.31
C TRP A 155 17.16 9.83 7.86
N ALA A 156 17.85 10.80 8.45
CA ALA A 156 17.25 12.04 8.94
C ALA A 156 16.54 12.82 7.82
N MET A 157 17.21 13.02 6.68
CA MET A 157 16.67 13.76 5.54
C MET A 157 15.48 13.05 4.89
N ALA A 158 15.48 11.71 4.84
CA ALA A 158 14.35 10.91 4.38
C ALA A 158 13.09 11.14 5.23
N HIS A 159 13.24 11.52 6.49
CA HIS A 159 12.13 11.91 7.37
C HIS A 159 11.83 13.42 7.38
N LYS A 160 12.70 14.24 6.81
CA LYS A 160 12.54 15.71 6.72
C LYS A 160 11.88 16.15 5.41
N GLY A 161 12.24 15.54 4.28
CA GLY A 161 11.68 15.94 3.00
C GLY A 161 12.15 15.16 1.78
N LYS A 162 11.74 15.62 0.59
CA LYS A 162 12.13 15.00 -0.69
C LYS A 162 13.61 15.24 -0.93
N ALA A 163 14.31 14.22 -1.44
CA ALA A 163 15.75 14.31 -1.75
C ALA A 163 16.15 15.44 -2.71
N THR A 164 15.21 15.97 -3.49
CA THR A 164 15.45 17.06 -4.46
C THR A 164 15.09 18.44 -3.92
N SER A 165 14.55 18.53 -2.70
CA SER A 165 14.19 19.81 -2.11
C SER A 165 15.46 20.51 -1.58
N PRO A 166 15.71 21.78 -1.95
CA PRO A 166 16.94 22.48 -1.60
C PRO A 166 17.06 22.79 -0.10
N GLU A 167 15.95 22.81 0.62
CA GLU A 167 15.86 23.08 2.07
C GLU A 167 16.12 21.84 2.93
N VAL A 168 16.24 20.66 2.31
CA VAL A 168 16.40 19.39 3.03
C VAL A 168 17.87 19.16 3.29
N ASP A 169 18.33 19.61 4.46
CA ASP A 169 19.63 19.24 5.01
C ASP A 169 19.48 18.81 6.47
N TYR A 170 20.42 18.00 6.96
CA TYR A 170 20.44 17.53 8.34
C TYR A 170 21.12 18.56 9.24
N ASN A 171 20.39 19.01 10.27
CA ASN A 171 20.95 19.82 11.35
C ASN A 171 20.67 19.11 12.70
N PRO A 172 21.69 18.84 13.53
CA PRO A 172 21.49 18.22 14.84
C PRO A 172 20.63 19.06 15.80
N GLU A 173 20.54 20.37 15.59
CA GLU A 173 19.71 21.29 16.39
C GLU A 173 18.28 21.44 15.84
N ASP A 174 17.89 20.65 14.83
CA ASP A 174 16.54 20.68 14.29
C ASP A 174 15.51 20.26 15.36
N PRO A 175 14.43 21.02 15.56
CA PRO A 175 13.40 20.64 16.53
C PRO A 175 12.55 19.46 16.00
N PRO A 176 11.78 18.75 16.85
CA PRO A 176 10.97 17.61 16.45
C PRO A 176 10.01 17.88 15.28
N GLU A 177 9.54 19.11 15.15
CA GLU A 177 8.62 19.59 14.11
C GLU A 177 9.27 19.63 12.71
N ALA A 178 10.59 19.61 12.62
CA ALA A 178 11.30 19.56 11.35
C ALA A 178 11.13 18.20 10.63
N TYR A 179 10.66 17.17 11.33
CA TYR A 179 10.52 15.81 10.81
C TYR A 179 9.06 15.40 10.66
N SER A 180 8.81 14.40 9.82
CA SER A 180 7.47 13.84 9.58
C SER A 180 6.84 13.20 10.82
N ASN A 181 7.63 12.89 11.85
CA ASN A 181 7.19 12.33 13.12
C ASN A 181 8.17 12.68 14.25
N ALA A 182 7.67 13.16 15.40
CA ALA A 182 8.49 13.52 16.56
C ALA A 182 9.38 12.37 17.10
N THR A 183 8.98 11.11 16.91
CA THR A 183 9.81 9.95 17.28
C THR A 183 11.12 9.86 16.49
N VAL A 184 11.20 10.47 15.31
CA VAL A 184 12.42 10.55 14.50
C VAL A 184 13.49 11.35 15.24
N HIS A 185 13.12 12.52 15.76
CA HIS A 185 14.01 13.36 16.56
C HIS A 185 14.54 12.61 17.78
N SER A 186 13.66 11.97 18.56
CA SER A 186 14.08 11.18 19.74
C SER A 186 15.11 10.10 19.39
N ARG A 187 14.96 9.41 18.26
CA ARG A 187 15.93 8.40 17.80
C ARG A 187 17.27 9.01 17.39
N LEU A 188 17.26 10.19 16.75
CA LEU A 188 18.48 10.91 16.39
C LEU A 188 19.23 11.39 17.63
N SER A 189 18.51 11.91 18.63
CA SER A 189 19.10 12.30 19.91
C SER A 189 19.77 11.12 20.59
N GLN A 190 19.06 9.99 20.74
CA GLN A 190 19.62 8.76 21.33
C GLN A 190 20.86 8.26 20.57
N TYR A 191 20.82 8.24 19.24
CA TYR A 191 21.98 7.85 18.43
C TYR A 191 23.17 8.77 18.67
N THR A 192 22.92 10.09 18.75
CA THR A 192 23.96 11.10 18.97
C THR A 192 24.55 11.00 20.38
N GLU A 193 23.72 10.76 21.39
CA GLU A 193 24.16 10.49 22.77
C GLU A 193 25.06 9.25 22.84
N MET A 194 24.62 8.12 22.26
CA MET A 194 25.43 6.90 22.18
C MET A 194 26.74 7.12 21.42
N ALA A 195 26.71 7.88 20.31
CA ALA A 195 27.91 8.20 19.56
C ALA A 195 28.92 9.02 20.39
N ARG A 196 28.43 9.96 21.21
CA ARG A 196 29.27 10.74 22.15
C ARG A 196 29.85 9.87 23.27
N GLU A 197 29.12 8.88 23.75
CA GLU A 197 29.63 7.93 24.76
C GLU A 197 30.77 7.07 24.19
N VAL A 198 30.62 6.58 22.96
CA VAL A 198 31.61 5.67 22.34
C VAL A 198 32.84 6.41 21.82
N HIS A 199 32.65 7.59 21.22
CA HIS A 199 33.71 8.32 20.52
C HIS A 199 34.19 9.58 21.24
N GLY A 200 33.61 9.91 22.40
CA GLY A 200 33.89 11.14 23.14
C GLY A 200 33.16 12.36 22.58
N CYS A 201 33.24 13.46 23.33
CA CYS A 201 32.75 14.76 22.90
C CYS A 201 33.74 15.34 21.87
N TRP A 202 33.38 15.32 20.59
CA TRP A 202 34.09 16.10 19.57
C TRP A 202 33.91 17.58 19.92
N ARG A 203 35.01 18.23 20.29
CA ARG A 203 35.08 19.66 20.63
C ARG A 203 35.61 20.43 19.43
#